data_AF-A0A923JTV2-F1
#
_entry.id   AF-A0A923JTV2-F1
#
_cell.length_a   1.000
_cell.length_b   1.000
_cell.length_c   1.000
_cell.angle_alpha   90.00
_cell.angle_beta   90.00
_cell.angle_gamma   90.00
#
_symmetry.space_group_name_H-M   'P 1'
#
loop_
_entity.id
_entity.type
_entity.pdbx_description
1 polymer ?
#
loop_
_entity_poly.entity_id
_entity_poly.type
_entity_poly.pdbx_seq_one_letter_code
_entity_poly.pdbx_strand_id
1 'polypeptide(L)'
;MRYPGGKGKCYQRLINLMPPHQTYIESHLGGGAVMRNKKAAQRSIGLDLDLCVIERWRAEQPDACELHQADAVSFLEAFSFGGDELVYADPPYVAETRRRSKVYRCDYTDTDHLRLLRCLAALPCNVMLSGYDNELYNRELAGWRKVSFPAKTHVDVREEVVWMNFDAPDRLHDARYRGETFRDRQTIQRRQARLRSKIDGMDPLERHELLQWMQDNYGIAEEAA
;
A
#
# COMPACT_ATOMS: atom_id res chain seq x y z
N MET A 1 -15.14 -10.44 2.51
CA MET A 1 -15.76 -9.10 2.55
C MET A 1 -16.02 -8.61 1.12
N ARG A 2 -17.28 -8.27 0.76
CA ARG A 2 -17.65 -7.64 -0.53
C ARG A 2 -18.00 -6.18 -0.22
N TYR A 3 -17.12 -5.25 -0.57
CA TYR A 3 -17.33 -3.80 -0.44
C TYR A 3 -17.15 -3.17 -1.84
N PRO A 4 -17.99 -2.20 -2.26
CA PRO A 4 -17.80 -1.51 -3.54
C PRO A 4 -16.41 -0.87 -3.59
N GLY A 5 -15.63 -1.13 -4.64
CA GLY A 5 -14.25 -0.63 -4.76
C GLY A 5 -13.18 -1.50 -4.10
N GLY A 6 -13.52 -2.66 -3.51
CA GLY A 6 -12.52 -3.56 -2.94
C GLY A 6 -11.48 -4.00 -3.99
N LYS A 7 -10.19 -3.76 -3.71
CA LYS A 7 -9.04 -4.04 -4.61
C LYS A 7 -8.78 -5.52 -4.93
N GLY A 8 -9.76 -6.42 -4.81
CA GLY A 8 -9.72 -7.79 -5.34
C GLY A 8 -8.41 -8.54 -5.07
N LYS A 9 -7.74 -9.01 -6.14
CA LYS A 9 -6.35 -9.55 -6.11
C LYS A 9 -5.27 -8.49 -6.41
N CYS A 10 -5.67 -7.23 -6.65
CA CYS A 10 -4.78 -6.13 -7.01
C CYS A 10 -3.91 -5.66 -5.84
N TYR A 11 -4.27 -5.98 -4.60
CA TYR A 11 -3.46 -5.67 -3.41
C TYR A 11 -2.01 -6.18 -3.54
N GLN A 12 -1.77 -7.29 -4.24
CA GLN A 12 -0.42 -7.82 -4.46
C GLN A 12 0.48 -6.83 -5.22
N ARG A 13 -0.10 -6.12 -6.20
CA ARG A 13 0.62 -5.10 -6.97
C ARG A 13 0.88 -3.86 -6.12
N LEU A 14 -0.12 -3.41 -5.35
CA LEU A 14 0.02 -2.28 -4.44
C LEU A 14 1.09 -2.52 -3.38
N ILE A 15 1.11 -3.70 -2.75
CA ILE A 15 2.10 -4.04 -1.72
C ILE A 15 3.52 -4.08 -2.29
N ASN A 16 3.69 -4.52 -3.54
CA ASN A 16 5.00 -4.52 -4.22
C ASN A 16 5.52 -3.12 -4.58
N LEU A 17 4.75 -2.06 -4.31
CA LEU A 17 5.20 -0.68 -4.49
C LEU A 17 5.61 -0.02 -3.16
N MET A 18 5.34 -0.67 -2.02
CA MET A 18 5.50 -0.06 -0.70
C MET A 18 6.97 -0.10 -0.22
N PRO A 19 7.59 1.06 0.09
CA PRO A 19 8.86 1.12 0.80
C PRO A 19 8.66 0.63 2.24
N PRO A 20 9.73 0.27 2.96
CA PRO A 20 9.65 -0.08 4.37
C PRO A 20 9.10 1.10 5.17
N HIS A 21 8.21 0.83 6.11
CA HIS A 21 7.57 1.85 6.94
C HIS A 21 7.26 1.27 8.33
N GLN A 22 7.31 2.12 9.36
CA GLN A 22 6.97 1.72 10.72
C GLN A 22 5.49 1.96 11.02
N THR A 23 4.93 3.03 10.45
CA THR A 23 3.53 3.38 10.57
C THR A 23 2.84 3.31 9.21
N TYR A 24 1.68 2.67 9.16
CA TYR A 24 0.86 2.59 7.96
C TYR A 24 -0.50 3.23 8.20
N ILE A 25 -0.93 4.13 7.31
CA ILE A 25 -2.22 4.81 7.40
C ILE A 25 -3.00 4.51 6.12
N GLU A 26 -4.17 3.87 6.22
CA GLU A 26 -5.09 3.66 5.11
C GLU A 26 -6.27 4.62 5.26
N SER A 27 -6.28 5.71 4.47
CA SER A 27 -7.18 6.85 4.71
C SER A 27 -8.63 6.62 4.28
N HIS A 28 -8.84 5.64 3.42
CA HIS A 28 -10.15 5.22 2.91
C HIS A 28 -10.27 3.71 3.07
N LEU A 29 -10.37 3.27 4.31
CA LEU A 29 -10.22 1.87 4.72
C LEU A 29 -11.15 0.95 3.95
N GLY A 30 -12.45 1.24 3.90
CA GLY A 30 -13.46 0.44 3.23
C GLY A 30 -13.28 -1.07 3.47
N GLY A 31 -13.01 -1.78 2.38
CA GLY A 31 -12.75 -3.22 2.42
C GLY A 31 -11.34 -3.62 2.83
N GLY A 32 -10.42 -2.70 3.13
CA GLY A 32 -9.02 -2.81 3.54
C GLY A 32 -8.27 -4.04 3.05
N ALA A 33 -8.30 -4.27 1.73
CA ALA A 33 -7.64 -5.40 1.12
C ALA A 33 -6.11 -5.31 1.26
N VAL A 34 -5.56 -4.10 1.24
CA VAL A 34 -4.13 -3.86 1.44
C VAL A 34 -3.78 -4.04 2.91
N MET A 35 -4.44 -3.32 3.82
CA MET A 35 -4.30 -3.47 5.28
C MET A 35 -4.24 -4.94 5.74
N ARG A 36 -5.21 -5.77 5.31
CA ARG A 36 -5.29 -7.18 5.74
C ARG A 36 -4.21 -8.10 5.17
N ASN A 37 -3.68 -7.80 3.98
CA ASN A 37 -2.80 -8.73 3.28
C ASN A 37 -1.32 -8.37 3.40
N LYS A 38 -0.98 -7.09 3.56
CA LYS A 38 0.41 -6.68 3.73
C LYS A 38 0.99 -7.18 5.05
N LYS A 39 2.31 -7.23 5.14
CA LYS A 39 2.99 -7.36 6.44
C LYS A 39 2.53 -6.21 7.34
N ALA A 40 2.09 -6.51 8.55
CA ALA A 40 1.72 -5.49 9.52
C ALA A 40 2.90 -4.54 9.75
N ALA A 41 2.61 -3.24 9.79
CA ALA A 41 3.57 -2.25 10.26
C ALA A 41 3.55 -2.24 11.79
N GLN A 42 4.53 -1.62 12.45
CA GLN A 42 4.53 -1.54 13.92
C GLN A 42 3.27 -0.86 14.43
N ARG A 43 2.83 0.17 13.72
CA ARG A 43 1.55 0.85 13.93
C ARG A 43 0.75 0.84 12.64
N SER A 44 -0.51 0.42 12.69
CA SER A 44 -1.41 0.44 11.53
C SER A 44 -2.68 1.20 11.90
N ILE A 45 -3.07 2.17 11.08
CA ILE A 45 -4.19 3.08 11.31
C ILE A 45 -5.13 2.99 10.10
N GLY A 46 -6.41 2.71 10.35
CA GLY A 46 -7.47 2.67 9.35
C GLY A 46 -8.49 3.77 9.58
N LEU A 47 -8.73 4.59 8.56
CA LEU A 47 -9.69 5.69 8.61
C LEU A 47 -10.84 5.39 7.65
N ASP A 48 -12.08 5.62 8.09
CA ASP A 48 -13.22 5.65 7.18
C ASP A 48 -14.27 6.63 7.68
N LEU A 49 -14.94 7.32 6.76
CA LEU A 49 -16.03 8.21 7.11
C LEU A 49 -17.33 7.44 7.42
N ASP A 50 -17.52 6.28 6.80
CA ASP A 50 -18.71 5.44 7.00
C ASP A 50 -18.57 4.62 8.29
N LEU A 51 -19.37 4.97 9.29
CA LEU A 51 -19.44 4.26 10.57
C LEU A 51 -19.72 2.76 10.39
N CYS A 52 -20.48 2.35 9.35
CA CYS A 52 -20.73 0.94 9.09
C CYS A 52 -19.46 0.16 8.70
N VAL A 53 -18.47 0.82 8.09
CA VAL A 53 -17.15 0.22 7.82
C VAL A 53 -16.40 0.01 9.12
N ILE A 54 -16.34 1.04 9.96
CA ILE A 54 -15.64 1.01 11.24
C ILE A 54 -16.21 -0.06 12.17
N GLU A 55 -17.53 -0.11 12.34
CA GLU A 55 -18.18 -1.12 13.19
C GLU A 55 -17.99 -2.55 12.65
N ARG A 56 -17.94 -2.72 11.34
CA ARG A 56 -17.62 -4.03 10.75
C ARG A 56 -16.17 -4.45 11.04
N TRP A 57 -15.22 -3.52 10.93
CA TRP A 57 -13.83 -3.79 11.26
C TRP A 57 -13.65 -4.12 12.74
N ARG A 58 -14.32 -3.40 13.64
CA ARG A 58 -14.34 -3.73 15.08
C ARG A 58 -14.87 -5.14 15.35
N ALA A 59 -15.90 -5.58 14.62
CA ALA A 59 -16.49 -6.90 14.79
C ALA A 59 -15.66 -8.03 14.18
N GLU A 60 -15.06 -7.82 13.00
CA GLU A 60 -14.38 -8.88 12.23
C GLU A 60 -12.86 -8.92 12.44
N GLN A 61 -12.23 -7.80 12.80
CA GLN A 61 -10.78 -7.58 12.82
C GLN A 61 -10.34 -6.58 13.92
N PRO A 62 -10.70 -6.78 15.20
CA PRO A 62 -10.50 -5.80 16.27
C PRO A 62 -9.04 -5.41 16.50
N ASP A 63 -8.10 -6.33 16.29
CA ASP A 63 -6.67 -6.13 16.58
C ASP A 63 -5.84 -5.82 15.32
N ALA A 64 -6.47 -5.63 14.17
CA ALA A 64 -5.75 -5.46 12.91
C ALA A 64 -5.15 -4.06 12.74
N CYS A 65 -5.82 -3.03 13.27
CA CYS A 65 -5.37 -1.63 13.20
C CYS A 65 -6.13 -0.74 14.19
N GLU A 66 -5.57 0.43 14.50
CA GLU A 66 -6.29 1.54 15.12
C GLU A 66 -7.37 2.05 14.17
N LEU A 67 -8.61 2.15 14.63
CA LEU A 67 -9.75 2.52 13.79
C LEU A 67 -10.29 3.90 14.17
N HIS A 68 -10.38 4.80 13.20
CA HIS A 68 -10.95 6.12 13.37
C HIS A 68 -12.09 6.36 12.39
N GLN A 69 -13.26 6.68 12.92
CA GLN A 69 -14.35 7.22 12.12
C GLN A 69 -14.09 8.71 11.88
N ALA A 70 -13.50 9.07 10.75
CA ALA A 70 -13.05 10.43 10.50
C ALA A 70 -13.04 10.77 9.00
N ASP A 71 -13.12 12.07 8.70
CA ASP A 71 -12.73 12.59 7.38
C ASP A 71 -11.22 12.39 7.19
N ALA A 72 -10.85 11.76 6.08
CA ALA A 72 -9.47 11.43 5.75
C ALA A 72 -8.56 12.66 5.79
N VAL A 73 -8.96 13.75 5.13
CA VAL A 73 -8.16 14.96 5.02
C VAL A 73 -7.99 15.61 6.39
N SER A 74 -9.09 15.78 7.12
CA SER A 74 -9.06 16.41 8.44
C SER A 74 -8.22 15.63 9.46
N PHE A 75 -8.23 14.29 9.39
CA PHE A 75 -7.35 13.46 10.22
C PHE A 75 -5.89 13.65 9.83
N LEU A 76 -5.56 13.59 8.53
CA LEU A 76 -4.18 13.72 8.06
C LEU A 76 -3.61 15.11 8.35
N GLU A 77 -4.40 16.18 8.24
CA GLU A 77 -3.99 17.55 8.61
C GLU A 77 -3.67 17.70 10.10
N ALA A 78 -4.33 16.94 10.97
CA ALA A 78 -4.12 16.96 12.42
C ALA A 78 -3.09 15.94 12.92
N PHE A 79 -2.70 14.97 12.08
CA PHE A 79 -1.80 13.90 12.46
C PHE A 79 -0.35 14.41 12.57
N SER A 80 0.35 13.97 13.61
CA SER A 80 1.76 14.28 13.81
C SER A 80 2.64 13.22 13.14
N PHE A 81 3.31 13.60 12.06
CA PHE A 81 4.17 12.70 11.28
C PHE A 81 5.63 12.73 11.76
N GLY A 82 6.26 11.57 11.82
CA GLY A 82 7.68 11.38 12.10
C GLY A 82 8.55 11.18 10.86
N GLY A 83 7.94 10.93 9.70
CA GLY A 83 8.63 10.70 8.41
C GLY A 83 8.82 9.22 8.06
N ASP A 84 8.47 8.30 8.96
CA ASP A 84 8.53 6.85 8.76
C ASP A 84 7.16 6.22 8.44
N GLU A 85 6.16 7.07 8.22
CA GLU A 85 4.83 6.69 7.79
C GLU A 85 4.77 6.38 6.29
N LEU A 86 3.86 5.46 5.95
CA LEU A 86 3.31 5.33 4.61
C LEU A 86 1.81 5.57 4.66
N VAL A 87 1.34 6.61 3.96
CA VAL A 87 -0.08 6.88 3.75
C VAL A 87 -0.52 6.24 2.44
N TYR A 88 -1.50 5.34 2.49
CA TYR A 88 -2.19 4.81 1.32
C TYR A 88 -3.61 5.38 1.23
N ALA A 89 -3.86 6.14 0.17
CA ALA A 89 -5.14 6.74 -0.14
C ALA A 89 -5.83 6.01 -1.32
N ASP A 90 -7.09 5.66 -1.11
CA ASP A 90 -7.96 5.01 -2.10
C ASP A 90 -9.34 5.69 -2.08
N PRO A 91 -9.39 7.00 -2.42
CA PRO A 91 -10.61 7.77 -2.31
C PRO A 91 -11.67 7.25 -3.27
N PRO A 92 -12.95 7.60 -3.05
CA PRO A 92 -13.96 7.50 -4.09
C PRO A 92 -13.43 8.14 -5.39
N TYR A 93 -13.26 7.38 -6.48
CA TYR A 93 -12.59 7.87 -7.72
C TYR A 93 -13.31 9.05 -8.39
N VAL A 94 -12.66 9.87 -9.21
CA VAL A 94 -13.35 10.99 -9.89
C VAL A 94 -14.59 10.49 -10.66
N ALA A 95 -15.75 11.13 -10.50
CA ALA A 95 -17.03 10.60 -11.00
C ALA A 95 -17.03 10.29 -12.51
N GLU A 96 -16.34 11.11 -13.30
CA GLU A 96 -16.19 10.96 -14.77
C GLU A 96 -15.46 9.68 -15.17
N THR A 97 -14.59 9.15 -14.29
CA THR A 97 -13.83 7.92 -14.53
C THR A 97 -14.65 6.65 -14.21
N ARG A 98 -15.89 6.79 -13.74
CA ARG A 98 -16.75 5.69 -13.28
C ARG A 98 -17.89 5.41 -14.25
N ARG A 99 -18.39 4.17 -14.25
CA ARG A 99 -19.58 3.75 -15.03
C ARG A 99 -20.90 4.27 -14.48
N ARG A 100 -20.95 4.56 -13.18
CA ARG A 100 -22.11 5.14 -12.49
C ARG A 100 -21.58 6.29 -11.67
N SER A 101 -22.26 7.43 -11.75
CA SER A 101 -21.83 8.65 -11.06
C SER A 101 -21.90 8.51 -9.54
N LYS A 102 -22.84 7.72 -8.99
CA LYS A 102 -23.04 7.55 -7.53
C LYS A 102 -22.85 6.08 -7.11
N VAL A 103 -21.63 5.72 -6.69
CA VAL A 103 -21.27 4.34 -6.26
C VAL A 103 -20.97 4.27 -4.77
N TYR A 104 -20.39 5.34 -4.22
CA TYR A 104 -19.99 5.40 -2.82
C TYR A 104 -21.06 6.15 -2.00
N ARG A 105 -21.17 5.78 -0.72
CA ARG A 105 -22.11 6.41 0.22
C ARG A 105 -21.71 7.85 0.54
N CYS A 106 -20.41 8.11 0.56
CA CYS A 106 -19.78 9.41 0.75
C CYS A 106 -18.95 9.73 -0.50
N ASP A 107 -19.55 10.42 -1.47
CA ASP A 107 -18.88 10.71 -2.74
C ASP A 107 -18.06 12.01 -2.67
N TYR A 108 -17.01 12.10 -3.48
CA TYR A 108 -16.18 13.31 -3.56
C TYR A 108 -16.67 14.22 -4.68
N THR A 109 -16.66 15.53 -4.41
CA THR A 109 -16.70 16.57 -5.44
C THR A 109 -15.29 16.85 -5.97
N ASP A 110 -15.17 17.55 -7.10
CA ASP A 110 -13.86 17.99 -7.61
C ASP A 110 -13.09 18.85 -6.58
N THR A 111 -13.83 19.64 -5.78
CA THR A 111 -13.25 20.43 -4.68
C THR A 111 -12.69 19.52 -3.58
N ASP A 112 -13.38 18.43 -3.24
CA ASP A 112 -12.89 17.46 -2.26
C ASP A 112 -11.64 16.73 -2.77
N HIS A 113 -11.62 16.38 -4.06
CA HIS A 113 -10.43 15.84 -4.71
C HIS A 113 -9.26 16.82 -4.63
N LEU A 114 -9.45 18.09 -4.99
CA LEU A 114 -8.40 19.11 -4.88
C LEU A 114 -7.90 19.29 -3.43
N ARG A 115 -8.81 19.30 -2.45
CA ARG A 115 -8.45 19.37 -1.03
C ARG A 115 -7.60 18.18 -0.61
N LEU A 116 -8.00 16.97 -0.99
CA LEU A 116 -7.23 15.75 -0.73
C LEU A 116 -5.83 15.81 -1.36
N LEU A 117 -5.75 16.15 -2.65
CA LEU A 117 -4.47 16.18 -3.37
C LEU A 117 -3.49 17.19 -2.75
N ARG A 118 -3.97 18.37 -2.36
CA ARG A 118 -3.16 19.37 -1.65
C ARG A 118 -2.68 18.89 -0.28
N CYS A 119 -3.56 18.26 0.49
CA CYS A 119 -3.19 17.66 1.78
C CYS A 119 -2.10 16.61 1.58
N LEU A 120 -2.30 15.64 0.68
CA LEU A 120 -1.36 14.56 0.41
C LEU A 120 0.00 15.07 -0.09
N ALA A 121 0.01 16.12 -0.93
CA ALA A 121 1.23 16.74 -1.42
C ALA A 121 2.05 17.46 -0.34
N ALA A 122 1.41 17.89 0.75
CA ALA A 122 2.05 18.59 1.85
C ALA A 122 2.55 17.66 2.97
N LEU A 123 2.21 16.36 2.94
CA LEU A 123 2.59 15.44 4.00
C LEU A 123 4.11 15.18 4.01
N PRO A 124 4.77 15.22 5.18
CA PRO A 124 6.21 15.01 5.30
C PRO A 124 6.57 13.51 5.38
N CYS A 125 5.85 12.65 4.65
CA CYS A 125 6.04 11.19 4.67
C CYS A 125 5.80 10.58 3.29
N ASN A 126 5.97 9.26 3.18
CA ASN A 126 5.69 8.56 1.94
C ASN A 126 4.17 8.43 1.72
N VAL A 127 3.73 8.72 0.50
CA VAL A 127 2.32 8.69 0.12
C VAL A 127 2.12 7.88 -1.15
N MET A 128 1.09 7.05 -1.14
CA MET A 128 0.58 6.32 -2.29
C MET A 128 -0.90 6.65 -2.48
N LEU A 129 -1.28 7.09 -3.66
CA LEU A 129 -2.66 7.38 -4.02
C LEU A 129 -3.08 6.50 -5.20
N SER A 130 -4.21 5.81 -5.08
CA SER A 130 -4.74 4.99 -6.18
C SER A 130 -6.03 5.55 -6.78
N GLY A 131 -6.24 5.28 -8.06
CA GLY A 131 -7.43 5.69 -8.80
C GLY A 131 -7.37 5.31 -10.28
N TYR A 132 -8.18 5.98 -11.09
CA TYR A 132 -8.12 5.90 -12.55
C TYR A 132 -7.43 7.12 -13.12
N ASP A 133 -6.74 6.95 -14.24
CA ASP A 133 -6.05 8.05 -14.90
C ASP A 133 -7.02 9.20 -15.22
N ASN A 134 -6.63 10.43 -14.87
CA ASN A 134 -7.43 11.63 -15.10
C ASN A 134 -6.54 12.88 -15.09
N GLU A 135 -6.97 13.93 -15.81
CA GLU A 135 -6.20 15.16 -15.97
C GLU A 135 -6.01 15.92 -14.67
N LEU A 136 -7.02 15.94 -13.79
CA LEU A 136 -6.95 16.61 -12.49
C LEU A 136 -5.77 16.08 -11.67
N TYR A 137 -5.69 14.75 -11.48
CA TYR A 137 -4.62 14.12 -10.70
C TYR A 137 -3.27 14.27 -11.39
N ASN A 138 -3.20 14.11 -12.71
CA ASN A 138 -1.94 14.27 -13.45
C ASN A 138 -1.35 15.67 -13.34
N ARG A 139 -2.20 16.71 -13.27
CA ARG A 139 -1.77 18.09 -13.10
C ARG A 139 -1.32 18.38 -11.67
N GLU A 140 -2.14 18.02 -10.68
CA GLU A 140 -1.84 18.36 -9.28
C GLU A 140 -0.71 17.52 -8.69
N LEU A 141 -0.48 16.30 -9.19
CA LEU A 141 0.59 15.39 -8.75
C LEU A 141 1.76 15.37 -9.73
N ALA A 142 2.00 16.48 -10.43
CA ALA A 142 3.15 16.60 -11.31
C ALA A 142 4.46 16.33 -10.54
N GLY A 143 5.31 15.47 -11.09
CA GLY A 143 6.55 15.02 -10.46
C GLY A 143 6.42 13.78 -9.58
N TRP A 144 5.20 13.34 -9.25
CA TRP A 144 5.00 12.06 -8.56
C TRP A 144 5.25 10.90 -9.53
N ARG A 145 5.87 9.84 -9.02
CA ARG A 145 6.04 8.59 -9.74
C ARG A 145 4.67 7.96 -10.00
N LYS A 146 4.40 7.62 -11.25
CA LYS A 146 3.13 7.03 -11.70
C LYS A 146 3.35 5.61 -12.21
N VAL A 147 2.54 4.67 -11.73
CA VAL A 147 2.55 3.26 -12.18
C VAL A 147 1.12 2.85 -12.54
N SER A 148 0.94 2.21 -13.69
CA SER A 148 -0.34 1.65 -14.11
C SER A 148 -0.29 0.12 -14.20
N PHE A 149 -1.41 -0.54 -13.92
CA PHE A 149 -1.55 -1.98 -14.10
C PHE A 149 -3.01 -2.41 -14.33
N PRO A 150 -3.23 -3.51 -15.07
CA PRO A 150 -4.58 -4.02 -15.31
C PRO A 150 -5.19 -4.62 -14.03
N ALA A 151 -6.32 -4.09 -13.61
CA ALA A 151 -7.20 -4.68 -12.61
C ALA A 151 -8.38 -5.38 -13.29
N LYS A 152 -8.43 -6.70 -13.13
CA LYS A 152 -9.58 -7.50 -13.56
C LYS A 152 -10.76 -7.25 -12.62
N THR A 153 -11.80 -6.61 -13.12
CA THR A 153 -13.13 -6.68 -12.50
C THR A 153 -13.89 -7.88 -13.08
N HIS A 154 -15.00 -8.29 -12.47
CA HIS A 154 -15.80 -9.44 -12.94
C HIS A 154 -16.39 -9.26 -14.35
N VAL A 155 -16.38 -8.04 -14.91
CA VAL A 155 -17.04 -7.70 -16.17
C VAL A 155 -16.05 -7.08 -17.18
N ASP A 156 -15.01 -6.36 -16.72
CA ASP A 156 -14.03 -5.71 -17.61
C ASP A 156 -12.64 -5.56 -16.97
N VAL A 157 -11.61 -5.42 -17.81
CA VAL A 157 -10.26 -4.99 -17.38
C VAL A 157 -10.25 -3.47 -17.32
N ARG A 158 -9.98 -2.90 -16.15
CA ARG A 158 -9.70 -1.47 -16.00
C ARG A 158 -8.24 -1.28 -15.66
N GLU A 159 -7.65 -0.20 -16.15
CA GLU A 159 -6.29 0.18 -15.79
C GLU A 159 -6.34 0.99 -14.50
N GLU A 160 -5.80 0.43 -13.41
CA GLU A 160 -5.60 1.15 -12.16
C GLU A 160 -4.29 1.92 -12.25
N VAL A 161 -4.28 3.13 -11.71
CA VAL A 161 -3.11 4.01 -11.62
C VAL A 161 -2.81 4.29 -10.16
N VAL A 162 -1.52 4.28 -9.84
CA VAL A 162 -0.99 4.64 -8.52
C VAL A 162 0.03 5.75 -8.68
N TRP A 163 -0.17 6.86 -7.98
CA TRP A 163 0.76 7.97 -7.86
C TRP A 163 1.49 7.89 -6.52
N MET A 164 2.80 8.15 -6.52
CA MET A 164 3.66 8.03 -5.35
C MET A 164 4.66 9.19 -5.29
N ASN A 165 4.88 9.76 -4.10
CA ASN A 165 5.84 10.86 -3.90
C ASN A 165 7.28 10.39 -3.63
N PHE A 166 7.57 9.12 -3.91
CA PHE A 166 8.88 8.50 -3.68
C PHE A 166 9.29 7.63 -4.88
N ASP A 167 10.60 7.39 -4.98
CA ASP A 167 11.20 6.60 -6.05
C ASP A 167 10.88 5.10 -5.96
N ALA A 168 11.37 4.30 -6.90
CA ALA A 168 11.27 2.85 -6.76
C ALA A 168 12.07 2.37 -5.54
N PRO A 169 11.46 1.67 -4.57
CA PRO A 169 12.18 1.26 -3.38
C PRO A 169 13.12 0.09 -3.70
N ASP A 170 14.36 0.18 -3.24
CA ASP A 170 15.33 -0.93 -3.32
C ASP A 170 14.96 -2.09 -2.39
N ARG A 171 14.19 -1.79 -1.35
CA ARG A 171 13.69 -2.75 -0.36
C ARG A 171 12.17 -2.64 -0.24
N LEU A 172 11.47 -3.77 -0.34
CA LEU A 172 10.02 -3.81 -0.12
C LEU A 172 9.70 -3.96 1.37
N HIS A 173 8.63 -3.31 1.82
CA HIS A 173 8.04 -3.61 3.13
C HIS A 173 7.64 -5.08 3.26
N ASP A 174 7.09 -5.63 2.17
CA ASP A 174 6.63 -7.01 2.11
C ASP A 174 6.94 -7.65 0.75
N ALA A 175 7.99 -8.46 0.73
CA ALA A 175 8.43 -9.16 -0.48
C ALA A 175 7.62 -10.44 -0.77
N ARG A 176 6.63 -10.82 0.04
CA ARG A 176 5.86 -12.09 -0.15
C ARG A 176 5.11 -12.13 -1.47
N TYR A 177 4.75 -10.97 -2.01
CA TYR A 177 4.01 -10.83 -3.25
C TYR A 177 4.90 -10.51 -4.46
N ARG A 178 6.23 -10.53 -4.31
CA ARG A 178 7.16 -10.15 -5.39
C ARG A 178 6.96 -11.03 -6.63
N GLY A 179 6.76 -10.38 -7.77
CA GLY A 179 6.54 -11.01 -9.07
C GLY A 179 5.28 -10.48 -9.74
N GLU A 180 5.35 -10.32 -11.05
CA GLU A 180 4.29 -9.66 -11.81
C GLU A 180 3.07 -10.57 -12.01
N THR A 181 3.32 -11.77 -12.51
CA THR A 181 2.28 -12.78 -12.70
C THR A 181 2.26 -13.80 -11.57
N PHE A 182 1.20 -14.61 -11.54
CA PHE A 182 1.14 -15.76 -10.64
C PHE A 182 2.32 -16.73 -10.87
N ARG A 183 2.69 -16.95 -12.14
CA ARG A 183 3.82 -17.81 -12.51
C ARG A 183 5.15 -17.22 -12.05
N ASP A 184 5.32 -15.90 -12.15
CA ASP A 184 6.53 -15.22 -11.68
C ASP A 184 6.65 -15.32 -10.16
N ARG A 185 5.56 -15.05 -9.43
CA ARG A 185 5.50 -15.21 -7.97
C ARG A 185 5.86 -16.64 -7.55
N GLN A 186 5.28 -17.64 -8.21
CA GLN A 186 5.59 -19.04 -7.93
C GLN A 186 7.05 -19.39 -8.23
N THR A 187 7.62 -18.84 -9.30
CA THR A 187 9.03 -19.03 -9.68
C THR A 187 9.97 -18.42 -8.65
N ILE A 188 9.69 -17.19 -8.21
CA ILE A 188 10.47 -16.48 -7.18
C ILE A 188 10.40 -17.24 -5.86
N GLN A 189 9.22 -17.67 -5.43
CA GLN A 189 9.04 -18.46 -4.20
C GLN A 189 9.83 -19.78 -4.26
N ARG A 190 9.77 -20.52 -5.37
CA ARG A 190 10.53 -21.76 -5.55
C ARG A 190 12.04 -21.52 -5.52
N ARG A 191 12.53 -20.45 -6.14
CA ARG A 191 13.95 -20.07 -6.10
C ARG A 191 14.40 -19.76 -4.66
N GLN A 192 13.62 -18.99 -3.91
CA GLN A 192 13.92 -18.68 -2.51
C GLN A 192 13.88 -19.93 -1.62
N ALA A 193 12.89 -20.80 -1.78
CA ALA A 193 12.79 -22.04 -1.02
C ALA A 193 13.98 -22.98 -1.25
N ARG A 194 14.43 -23.11 -2.50
CA ARG A 194 15.63 -23.90 -2.85
C ARG A 194 16.89 -23.33 -2.21
N LEU A 195 17.06 -22.00 -2.25
CA LEU A 195 18.21 -21.34 -1.63
C LEU A 195 18.22 -21.56 -0.12
N ARG A 196 17.08 -21.36 0.56
CA ARG A 196 16.94 -21.62 2.00
C ARG A 196 17.26 -23.07 2.34
N SER A 197 16.65 -24.02 1.63
CA SER A 197 16.93 -25.44 1.83
C SER A 197 18.40 -25.80 1.63
N LYS A 198 19.11 -25.12 0.71
CA LYS A 198 20.55 -25.30 0.54
C LYS A 198 21.33 -24.77 1.75
N ILE A 199 20.97 -23.59 2.26
CA ILE A 199 21.60 -22.97 3.45
C ILE A 199 21.32 -23.78 4.72
N ASP A 200 20.07 -24.23 4.90
CA ASP A 200 19.64 -25.02 6.06
C ASP A 200 20.32 -26.40 6.09
N GLY A 201 20.68 -26.93 4.91
CA GLY A 201 21.40 -28.19 4.76
C GLY A 201 22.93 -28.07 4.85
N MET A 202 23.50 -26.85 4.94
CA MET A 202 24.93 -26.65 5.15
C MET A 202 25.33 -27.08 6.56
N ASP A 203 26.55 -27.59 6.69
CA ASP A 203 27.22 -27.78 7.98
C ASP A 203 27.31 -26.42 8.73
N PRO A 204 27.26 -26.40 10.08
CA PRO A 204 27.32 -25.16 10.85
C PRO A 204 28.55 -24.28 10.56
N LEU A 205 29.72 -24.86 10.25
CA LEU A 205 30.94 -24.11 9.94
C LEU A 205 30.82 -23.42 8.58
N GLU A 206 30.38 -24.14 7.54
CA GLU A 206 30.12 -23.56 6.21
C GLU A 206 29.06 -22.46 6.27
N ARG A 207 28.02 -22.65 7.07
CA ARG A 207 26.98 -21.64 7.28
C ARG A 207 27.54 -20.39 7.96
N HIS A 208 28.44 -20.55 8.92
CA HIS A 208 29.10 -19.43 9.60
C HIS A 208 30.01 -18.66 8.64
N GLU A 209 30.82 -19.36 7.85
CA GLU A 209 31.67 -18.74 6.82
C GLU A 209 30.84 -17.98 5.78
N LEU A 210 29.71 -18.55 5.33
CA LEU A 210 28.79 -17.87 4.42
C LEU A 210 28.23 -16.58 5.04
N LEU A 211 27.82 -16.63 6.31
CA LEU A 211 27.32 -15.45 7.03
C LEU A 211 28.39 -14.37 7.15
N GLN A 212 29.62 -14.75 7.49
CA GLN A 212 30.76 -13.83 7.58
C GLN A 212 31.07 -13.20 6.21
N TRP A 213 31.14 -14.00 5.15
CA TRP A 213 31.33 -13.49 3.79
C TRP A 213 30.21 -12.53 3.38
N MET A 214 28.96 -12.85 3.70
CA MET A 214 27.83 -11.96 3.43
C MET A 214 27.95 -10.64 4.19
N GLN A 215 28.39 -10.68 5.44
CA GLN A 215 28.63 -9.49 6.26
C GLN A 215 29.78 -8.64 5.71
N ASP A 216 30.90 -9.26 5.32
CA ASP A 216 32.08 -8.58 4.79
C ASP A 216 31.81 -7.91 3.43
N ASN A 217 30.92 -8.48 2.61
CA ASN A 217 30.67 -8.01 1.25
C ASN A 217 29.37 -7.18 1.11
N TYR A 218 28.40 -7.37 2.00
CA TYR A 218 27.05 -6.78 1.89
C TYR A 218 26.47 -6.29 3.22
N GLY A 219 27.18 -6.46 4.34
CA GLY A 219 26.77 -5.90 5.62
C GLY A 219 26.81 -4.38 5.56
N ILE A 220 25.66 -3.73 5.66
CA ILE A 220 25.58 -2.27 5.78
C ILE A 220 26.02 -1.90 7.20
N ALA A 221 26.93 -0.92 7.33
CA ALA A 221 27.43 -0.39 8.60
C ALA A 221 26.39 0.51 9.35
N GLU A 222 25.13 0.10 9.41
CA GLU A 222 23.99 0.89 9.95
C GLU A 222 23.40 0.35 11.26
N GLU A 223 24.13 -0.49 12.02
CA GLU A 223 23.74 -0.88 13.40
C GLU A 223 24.68 -0.29 14.47
N ALA A 224 25.17 0.94 14.27
CA ALA A 224 25.92 1.67 15.29
C ALA A 224 25.65 3.19 15.24
N ALA A 225 24.48 3.60 15.73
CA ALA A 225 24.25 4.91 16.38
C ALA A 225 22.94 4.88 17.17
#